data_AF-A0A2D6N2R2-F1
#
_entry.id   AF-A0A2D6N2R2-F1
#
_cell.length_a   1.000
_cell.length_b   1.000
_cell.length_c   1.000
_cell.angle_alpha   90.00
_cell.angle_beta   90.00
_cell.angle_gamma   90.00
#
_symmetry.space_group_name_H-M   'P 1'
#
loop_
_entity.id
_entity.type
_entity.pdbx_description
1 polymer ?
#
loop_
_entity_poly.entity_id
_entity_poly.type
_entity_poly.pdbx_seq_one_letter_code
_entity_poly.pdbx_strand_id
1 'polypeptide(L)'
;MTAARFSAFCLRWADTIALVGLVVVPLYFNIHALYPFEPSKSVLLTATATALLGIVALYVIASSTRPATSRRRSRRASLAADDEPKVGLLRRSWHSLSRPQQALVVAFAVYLLVQFLATATSIAPSVSWWGSVPRLQGTWQLLLLAAAVAIVAWRWRQADAERLNRIIAVILLGAVPVGVYAVGQRLQLDRVAWVHGMQDRVGSTFGQHVFVSAFAALILPIAIARLVESWQEYRASQGPDTHEWAGLWPAVAWLAVGHVPLAVLIAGAQSYAGSWWPILPAIATYGIVCVHLATLRVGPAVRTLGLAALIALHVGVLGMALVGDRS
;
A
#
# COMPACT_ATOMS: atom_id res chain seq x y z
N MET A 1 -4.87 13.28 -28.29
CA MET A 1 -5.80 12.63 -27.33
C MET A 1 -6.94 13.59 -27.01
N THR A 2 -8.19 13.14 -26.87
CA THR A 2 -9.30 14.00 -26.42
C THR A 2 -9.23 14.25 -24.91
N ALA A 3 -9.78 15.36 -24.40
CA ALA A 3 -9.80 15.68 -22.98
C ALA A 3 -10.44 14.56 -22.12
N ALA A 4 -11.45 13.88 -22.65
CA ALA A 4 -12.07 12.72 -22.00
C ALA A 4 -11.08 11.55 -21.86
N ARG A 5 -10.38 11.17 -22.94
CA ARG A 5 -9.38 10.10 -22.93
C ARG A 5 -8.21 10.44 -21.99
N PHE A 6 -7.78 11.70 -21.96
CA PHE A 6 -6.73 12.15 -21.05
C PHE A 6 -7.17 12.11 -19.58
N SER A 7 -8.39 12.54 -19.25
CA SER A 7 -8.90 12.43 -17.87
C SER A 7 -9.00 10.97 -17.39
N ALA A 8 -9.41 10.04 -18.27
CA ALA A 8 -9.44 8.62 -17.95
C ALA A 8 -8.01 8.04 -17.77
N PHE A 9 -7.06 8.49 -18.58
CA PHE A 9 -5.65 8.15 -18.44
C PHE A 9 -5.10 8.58 -17.07
N CYS A 10 -5.33 9.83 -16.65
CA CYS A 10 -4.88 10.32 -15.34
C CYS A 10 -5.44 9.50 -14.17
N LEU A 11 -6.72 9.11 -14.23
CA LEU A 11 -7.32 8.26 -13.18
C LEU A 11 -6.69 6.87 -13.12
N ARG A 12 -6.42 6.25 -14.28
CA ARG A 12 -5.72 4.95 -14.33
C ARG A 12 -4.32 5.05 -13.73
N TRP A 13 -3.58 6.11 -14.06
CA TRP A 13 -2.25 6.35 -13.50
C TRP A 13 -2.28 6.65 -12.00
N ALA A 14 -3.28 7.37 -11.50
CA ALA A 14 -3.45 7.58 -10.06
C ALA A 14 -3.57 6.24 -9.32
N ASP A 15 -4.38 5.32 -9.84
CA ASP A 15 -4.54 3.99 -9.25
C ASP A 15 -3.24 3.15 -9.35
N THR A 16 -2.54 3.23 -10.48
CA THR A 16 -1.23 2.57 -10.65
C THR A 16 -0.19 3.11 -9.67
N ILE A 17 -0.05 4.44 -9.54
CA ILE A 17 0.91 5.07 -8.62
C ILE A 17 0.63 4.64 -7.17
N ALA A 18 -0.64 4.62 -6.77
CA ALA A 18 -1.03 4.17 -5.44
C ALA A 18 -0.65 2.69 -5.19
N LEU A 19 -0.93 1.80 -6.15
CA LEU A 19 -0.58 0.38 -6.04
C LEU A 19 0.93 0.14 -6.04
N VAL A 20 1.67 0.85 -6.90
CA VAL A 20 3.14 0.82 -6.92
C VAL A 20 3.68 1.28 -5.57
N GLY A 21 3.17 2.37 -5.01
CA GLY A 21 3.55 2.82 -3.67
C GLY A 21 3.37 1.76 -2.59
N LEU A 22 2.20 1.11 -2.58
CA LEU A 22 1.85 0.09 -1.59
C LEU A 22 2.67 -1.19 -1.67
N VAL A 23 3.25 -1.51 -2.83
CA VAL A 23 4.12 -2.68 -2.99
C VAL A 23 5.59 -2.29 -2.84
N VAL A 24 6.03 -1.22 -3.50
CA VAL A 24 7.46 -0.88 -3.56
C VAL A 24 7.95 -0.32 -2.22
N VAL A 25 7.20 0.55 -1.55
CA VAL A 25 7.67 1.20 -0.31
C VAL A 25 7.93 0.20 0.82
N PRO A 26 7.05 -0.77 1.12
CA PRO A 26 7.34 -1.79 2.14
C PRO A 26 8.56 -2.64 1.81
N LEU A 27 8.82 -2.91 0.53
CA LEU A 27 9.90 -3.80 0.10
C LEU A 27 11.26 -3.11 -0.06
N TYR A 28 11.28 -1.80 -0.30
CA TYR A 28 12.50 -1.09 -0.67
C TYR A 28 13.39 -0.76 0.53
N PHE A 29 14.66 -1.12 0.49
CA PHE A 29 15.71 -0.65 1.40
C PHE A 29 17.01 -0.54 0.63
N ASN A 30 17.97 0.25 1.12
CA ASN A 30 19.26 0.47 0.47
C ASN A 30 20.41 0.05 1.39
N ILE A 31 20.94 -1.15 1.17
CA ILE A 31 22.05 -1.72 1.95
C ILE A 31 23.31 -0.86 1.98
N HIS A 32 23.52 0.04 1.02
CA HIS A 32 24.72 0.90 0.96
C HIS A 32 24.51 2.28 1.59
N ALA A 33 23.30 2.59 2.06
CA ALA A 33 23.04 3.83 2.79
C ALA A 33 23.45 3.69 4.26
N LEU A 34 23.89 4.79 4.87
CA LEU A 34 24.22 4.85 6.31
C LEU A 34 23.04 4.40 7.19
N TYR A 35 21.82 4.73 6.76
CA TYR A 35 20.58 4.23 7.34
C TYR A 35 19.84 3.45 6.25
N PRO A 36 19.99 2.11 6.17
CA PRO A 36 19.51 1.35 5.02
C PRO A 36 17.99 1.38 4.81
N PHE A 37 17.23 1.60 5.88
CA PHE A 37 15.78 1.40 5.86
C PHE A 37 14.97 2.70 5.85
N GLU A 38 15.39 3.76 6.53
CA GLU A 38 14.51 4.91 6.79
C GLU A 38 14.52 6.00 5.69
N PRO A 39 15.67 6.63 5.35
CA PRO A 39 15.65 7.84 4.52
C PRO A 39 15.19 7.55 3.09
N SER A 40 15.71 6.49 2.47
CA SER A 40 15.39 6.17 1.07
C SER A 40 13.93 5.75 0.90
N LYS A 41 13.34 5.06 1.89
CA LYS A 41 11.88 4.80 1.91
C LYS A 41 11.08 6.08 2.07
N SER A 42 11.49 6.98 2.96
CA SER A 42 10.82 8.26 3.16
C SER A 42 10.79 9.10 1.88
N VAL A 43 11.91 9.16 1.16
CA VAL A 43 12.00 9.83 -0.16
C VAL A 43 11.10 9.16 -1.19
N LEU A 44 11.13 7.83 -1.29
CA LEU A 44 10.29 7.08 -2.23
C LEU A 44 8.79 7.29 -1.96
N LEU A 45 8.39 7.27 -0.70
CA LEU A 45 7.01 7.51 -0.28
C LEU A 45 6.57 8.93 -0.62
N THR A 46 7.43 9.92 -0.36
CA THR A 46 7.20 11.33 -0.72
C THR A 46 7.08 11.53 -2.22
N ALA A 47 7.97 10.90 -3.01
CA ALA A 47 7.94 10.97 -4.46
C ALA A 47 6.66 10.35 -5.03
N THR A 48 6.23 9.20 -4.48
CA THR A 48 5.00 8.52 -4.88
C THR A 48 3.77 9.37 -4.57
N ALA A 49 3.69 9.94 -3.37
CA ALA A 49 2.59 10.82 -2.98
C ALA A 49 2.56 12.09 -3.85
N THR A 50 3.71 12.71 -4.12
CA THR A 50 3.81 13.90 -4.98
C THR A 50 3.37 13.58 -6.41
N ALA A 51 3.80 12.45 -6.97
CA ALA A 51 3.36 12.00 -8.30
C ALA A 51 1.86 11.75 -8.35
N LEU A 52 1.28 11.18 -7.30
CA LEU A 52 -0.17 10.97 -7.17
C LEU A 52 -0.93 12.30 -7.14
N LEU A 53 -0.46 13.28 -6.36
CA LEU A 53 -1.05 14.62 -6.34
C LEU A 53 -0.94 15.29 -7.72
N GLY A 54 0.23 15.20 -8.37
CA GLY A 54 0.47 15.77 -9.70
C GLY A 54 -0.47 15.18 -10.76
N ILE A 55 -0.63 13.86 -10.81
CA ILE A 55 -1.51 13.23 -11.80
C ILE A 55 -2.99 13.57 -11.55
N VAL A 56 -3.39 13.74 -10.29
CA VAL A 56 -4.75 14.16 -9.93
C VAL A 56 -4.97 15.64 -10.26
N ALA A 57 -3.98 16.50 -10.05
CA ALA A 57 -4.06 17.89 -10.48
C ALA A 57 -4.24 17.98 -12.01
N LEU A 58 -3.49 17.18 -12.78
CA LEU A 58 -3.68 17.05 -14.23
C LEU A 58 -5.08 16.55 -14.60
N TYR A 59 -5.63 15.59 -13.86
CA TYR A 59 -7.01 15.15 -14.03
C TYR A 59 -8.01 16.30 -13.82
N VAL A 60 -7.86 17.10 -12.76
CA VAL A 60 -8.76 18.24 -12.47
C VAL A 60 -8.71 19.25 -13.62
N ILE A 61 -7.51 19.62 -14.09
CA ILE A 61 -7.32 20.55 -15.22
C ILE A 61 -7.92 19.98 -16.52
N ALA A 62 -7.72 18.69 -16.79
CA ALA A 62 -8.30 18.02 -17.97
C ALA A 62 -9.84 17.94 -17.91
N SER A 63 -10.39 17.81 -16.71
CA SER A 63 -11.84 17.70 -16.50
C SER A 63 -12.55 19.06 -16.63
N SER A 64 -11.86 20.16 -16.32
CA SER A 64 -12.40 21.52 -16.38
C SER A 64 -12.48 22.09 -17.80
N THR A 65 -11.64 21.58 -18.72
CA THR A 65 -11.55 21.99 -20.13
C THR A 65 -12.53 21.30 -21.07
N ARG A 66 -13.47 20.48 -20.55
CA ARG A 66 -14.46 19.78 -21.37
C ARG A 66 -15.41 20.77 -22.09
N PRO A 67 -15.65 20.60 -23.41
CA PRO A 67 -16.39 21.57 -24.22
C PRO A 67 -17.81 21.81 -23.71
N ALA A 68 -18.26 23.06 -23.81
CA ALA A 68 -19.51 23.56 -23.23
C ALA A 68 -20.75 22.77 -23.68
N THR A 69 -20.75 22.12 -24.84
CA THR A 69 -21.85 21.28 -25.34
C THR A 69 -22.08 20.01 -24.51
N SER A 70 -21.01 19.35 -24.05
CA SER A 70 -21.06 18.25 -23.08
C SER A 70 -21.55 18.74 -21.71
N ARG A 71 -21.07 19.91 -21.29
CA ARG A 71 -21.44 20.56 -20.03
C ARG A 71 -22.89 21.04 -20.04
N ARG A 72 -23.45 21.40 -21.21
CA ARG A 72 -24.85 21.82 -21.40
C ARG A 72 -25.81 20.64 -21.40
N ARG A 73 -25.41 19.46 -21.89
CA ARG A 73 -26.19 18.21 -21.79
C ARG A 73 -26.24 17.68 -20.36
N SER A 74 -25.11 17.72 -19.62
CA SER A 74 -25.13 17.40 -18.19
C SER A 74 -25.84 18.47 -17.35
N ARG A 75 -25.70 19.76 -17.68
CA ARG A 75 -26.48 20.84 -17.05
C ARG A 75 -27.96 20.77 -17.36
N ARG A 76 -28.40 20.38 -18.56
CA ARG A 76 -29.82 20.27 -18.88
C ARG A 76 -30.46 19.07 -18.19
N ALA A 77 -29.68 18.00 -17.97
CA ALA A 77 -30.06 16.89 -17.10
C ALA A 77 -30.04 17.26 -15.60
N SER A 78 -29.13 18.14 -15.16
CA SER A 78 -29.09 18.62 -13.77
C SER A 78 -30.10 19.74 -13.47
N LEU A 79 -30.39 20.63 -14.43
CA LEU A 79 -31.40 21.69 -14.32
C LEU A 79 -32.84 21.14 -14.31
N ALA A 80 -33.05 19.92 -14.77
CA ALA A 80 -34.29 19.18 -14.53
C ALA A 80 -34.37 18.60 -13.10
N ALA A 81 -33.30 18.71 -12.32
CA ALA A 81 -33.15 18.19 -10.96
C ALA A 81 -32.67 19.25 -9.93
N ASP A 82 -32.47 20.51 -10.33
CA ASP A 82 -31.82 21.55 -9.52
C ASP A 82 -32.83 22.65 -9.12
N ASP A 83 -33.62 22.37 -8.07
CA ASP A 83 -34.15 23.39 -7.15
C ASP A 83 -33.29 23.49 -5.87
N GLU A 84 -32.09 22.88 -5.86
CA GLU A 84 -31.20 22.87 -4.69
C GLU A 84 -30.02 23.86 -4.78
N PRO A 85 -29.68 24.57 -3.67
CA PRO A 85 -28.65 25.59 -3.64
C PRO A 85 -27.22 25.05 -3.79
N LYS A 86 -26.38 25.83 -4.52
CA LYS A 86 -24.99 25.52 -4.94
C LYS A 86 -23.93 25.43 -3.81
N VAL A 87 -24.34 25.41 -2.54
CA VAL A 87 -23.44 25.24 -1.36
C VAL A 87 -23.02 23.75 -1.19
N GLY A 88 -23.45 22.86 -2.09
CA GLY A 88 -23.63 21.44 -1.79
C GLY A 88 -22.51 20.45 -2.12
N LEU A 89 -21.34 20.76 -2.67
CA LEU A 89 -20.39 19.68 -3.06
C LEU A 89 -19.67 19.02 -1.87
N LEU A 90 -19.11 19.83 -0.96
CA LEU A 90 -18.47 19.35 0.26
C LEU A 90 -19.51 18.73 1.20
N ARG A 91 -20.66 19.38 1.34
CA ARG A 91 -21.79 18.89 2.14
C ARG A 91 -22.37 17.58 1.60
N ARG A 92 -22.59 17.45 0.28
CA ARG A 92 -23.02 16.19 -0.35
C ARG A 92 -21.97 15.09 -0.19
N SER A 93 -20.69 15.43 -0.33
CA SER A 93 -19.60 14.46 -0.13
C SER A 93 -19.53 13.96 1.32
N TRP A 94 -19.73 14.85 2.30
CA TRP A 94 -19.80 14.52 3.72
C TRP A 94 -20.99 13.62 4.07
N HIS A 95 -22.20 13.98 3.61
CA HIS A 95 -23.40 13.19 3.86
C HIS A 95 -23.41 11.84 3.13
N SER A 96 -22.60 11.69 2.07
CA SER A 96 -22.40 10.42 1.39
C SER A 96 -21.53 9.43 2.18
N LEU A 97 -20.83 9.87 3.23
CA LEU A 97 -20.03 9.00 4.09
C LEU A 97 -20.91 8.34 5.15
N SER A 98 -20.61 7.09 5.50
CA SER A 98 -21.22 6.44 6.65
C SER A 98 -20.77 7.10 7.96
N ARG A 99 -21.55 6.96 9.04
CA ARG A 99 -21.19 7.50 10.37
C ARG A 99 -19.76 7.13 10.83
N PRO A 100 -19.29 5.86 10.72
CA PRO A 100 -17.91 5.54 11.10
C PRO A 100 -16.87 6.21 10.19
N GLN A 101 -17.15 6.37 8.89
CA GLN A 101 -16.26 7.07 7.97
C GLN A 101 -16.17 8.56 8.32
N GLN A 102 -17.28 9.19 8.67
CA GLN A 102 -17.30 10.58 9.14
C GLN A 102 -16.45 10.74 10.40
N ALA A 103 -16.63 9.86 11.40
CA ALA A 103 -15.84 9.88 12.62
C ALA A 103 -14.34 9.74 12.34
N LEU A 104 -13.95 8.84 11.43
CA LEU A 104 -12.56 8.66 11.03
C LEU A 104 -11.99 9.91 10.35
N VAL A 105 -12.76 10.56 9.46
CA VAL A 105 -12.34 11.81 8.81
C VAL A 105 -12.17 12.93 9.84
N VAL A 106 -13.07 13.06 10.82
CA VAL A 106 -12.91 14.04 11.91
C VAL A 106 -11.65 13.72 12.73
N ALA A 107 -11.49 12.48 13.19
CA ALA A 107 -10.35 12.09 14.00
C ALA A 107 -9.02 12.35 13.27
N PHE A 108 -8.97 12.04 11.97
CA PHE A 108 -7.80 12.30 11.15
C PHE A 108 -7.56 13.81 10.96
N ALA A 109 -8.60 14.61 10.72
CA ALA A 109 -8.49 16.06 10.62
C ALA A 109 -8.01 16.71 11.93
N VAL A 110 -8.52 16.25 13.06
CA VAL A 110 -8.08 16.69 14.40
C VAL A 110 -6.62 16.33 14.62
N TYR A 111 -6.20 15.11 14.28
CA TYR A 111 -4.79 14.70 14.36
C TYR A 111 -3.88 15.61 13.52
N LEU A 112 -4.26 15.92 12.28
CA LEU A 112 -3.48 16.83 11.43
C LEU A 112 -3.42 18.25 12.00
N LEU A 113 -4.52 18.74 12.55
CA LEU A 113 -4.57 20.06 13.21
C LEU A 113 -3.63 20.09 14.42
N VAL A 114 -3.67 19.07 15.27
CA VAL A 114 -2.79 18.95 16.43
C VAL A 114 -1.32 18.91 15.99
N GLN A 115 -0.99 18.12 14.96
CA GLN A 115 0.38 18.06 14.43
C GLN A 115 0.84 19.41 13.86
N PHE A 116 -0.04 20.13 13.18
CA PHE A 116 0.27 21.46 12.66
C PHE A 116 0.52 22.47 13.79
N LEU A 117 -0.34 22.49 14.81
CA LEU A 117 -0.17 23.35 15.99
C LEU A 117 1.10 23.02 16.77
N ALA A 118 1.39 21.74 16.97
CA ALA A 118 2.62 21.28 17.61
C ALA A 118 3.87 21.71 16.82
N THR A 119 3.79 21.74 15.49
CA THR A 119 4.88 22.21 14.63
C THR A 119 5.09 23.71 14.76
N ALA A 120 4.00 24.49 14.75
CA ALA A 120 4.04 25.94 14.84
C ALA A 120 4.53 26.43 16.22
N THR A 121 4.22 25.68 17.28
CA THR A 121 4.61 25.98 18.67
C THR A 121 5.91 25.28 19.11
N SER A 122 6.58 24.57 18.21
CA SER A 122 7.80 23.82 18.49
C SER A 122 8.98 24.73 18.81
N ILE A 123 9.92 24.23 19.62
CA ILE A 123 11.22 24.89 19.90
C ILE A 123 12.08 24.97 18.63
N ALA A 124 11.90 24.02 17.70
CA ALA A 124 12.61 23.98 16.43
C ALA A 124 11.63 23.81 15.25
N PRO A 125 10.82 24.83 14.90
CA PRO A 125 9.76 24.72 13.90
C PRO A 125 10.25 24.25 12.53
N SER A 126 11.45 24.70 12.13
CA SER A 126 12.07 24.28 10.86
C SER A 126 12.34 22.77 10.83
N VAL A 127 12.90 22.21 11.92
CA VAL A 127 13.15 20.77 12.03
C VAL A 127 11.84 19.99 12.12
N SER A 128 10.84 20.49 12.86
CA SER A 128 9.51 19.87 12.92
C SER A 128 8.78 19.87 11.57
N TRP A 129 8.98 20.91 10.75
CA TRP A 129 8.35 21.04 9.44
C TRP A 129 9.00 20.13 8.39
N TRP A 130 10.33 20.17 8.27
CA TRP A 130 11.09 19.43 7.25
C TRP A 130 11.46 18.00 7.66
N GLY A 131 11.60 17.76 8.97
CA GLY A 131 12.13 16.53 9.53
C GLY A 131 13.66 16.56 9.73
N SER A 132 14.15 15.66 10.57
CA SER A 132 15.58 15.48 10.80
C SER A 132 16.25 14.71 9.66
N VAL A 133 17.52 15.00 9.36
CA VAL A 133 18.33 14.32 8.32
C VAL A 133 18.20 12.78 8.30
N PRO A 134 18.29 12.04 9.43
CA PRO A 134 18.23 10.57 9.40
C PRO A 134 16.84 10.01 9.07
N ARG A 135 15.77 10.79 9.24
CA ARG A 135 14.38 10.30 9.09
C ARG A 135 13.65 10.93 7.91
N LEU A 136 13.95 12.18 7.59
CA LEU A 136 13.25 12.99 6.58
C LEU A 136 11.73 13.01 6.79
N GLN A 137 11.29 12.93 8.06
CA GLN A 137 9.90 12.87 8.47
C GLN A 137 9.56 14.14 9.25
N GLY A 138 8.82 15.03 8.60
CA GLY A 138 8.30 16.27 9.19
C GLY A 138 6.83 16.48 8.82
N THR A 139 6.25 17.55 9.33
CA THR A 139 4.83 17.88 9.12
C THR A 139 4.48 18.08 7.66
N TRP A 140 5.40 18.61 6.84
CA TRP A 140 5.21 18.69 5.39
C TRP A 140 4.91 17.31 4.77
N GLN A 141 5.72 16.30 5.11
CA GLN A 141 5.54 14.95 4.58
C GLN A 141 4.23 14.34 5.09
N LEU A 142 3.88 14.58 6.36
CA LEU A 142 2.61 14.12 6.92
C LEU A 142 1.40 14.70 6.14
N LEU A 143 1.41 16.00 5.83
CA LEU A 143 0.36 16.64 5.06
C LEU A 143 0.26 16.09 3.63
N LEU A 144 1.41 15.86 2.99
CA LEU A 144 1.48 15.24 1.67
C LEU A 144 0.89 13.82 1.69
N LEU A 145 1.22 13.02 2.70
CA LEU A 145 0.69 11.67 2.87
C LEU A 145 -0.81 11.68 3.17
N ALA A 146 -1.27 12.63 3.99
CA ALA A 146 -2.69 12.83 4.25
C ALA A 146 -3.46 13.13 2.95
N ALA A 147 -2.93 14.01 2.10
CA ALA A 147 -3.52 14.29 0.80
C ALA A 147 -3.53 13.05 -0.11
N ALA A 148 -2.45 12.28 -0.14
CA ALA A 148 -2.38 11.03 -0.91
C ALA A 148 -3.41 10.00 -0.42
N VAL A 149 -3.55 9.80 0.90
CA VAL A 149 -4.56 8.91 1.49
C VAL A 149 -5.98 9.38 1.16
N ALA A 150 -6.25 10.69 1.23
CA ALA A 150 -7.55 11.25 0.85
C ALA A 150 -7.88 10.99 -0.64
N ILE A 151 -6.90 11.14 -1.53
CA ILE A 151 -7.03 10.82 -2.96
C ILE A 151 -7.33 9.33 -3.15
N VAL A 152 -6.57 8.44 -2.52
CA VAL A 152 -6.75 6.99 -2.61
C VAL A 152 -8.13 6.59 -2.09
N ALA A 153 -8.55 7.11 -0.93
CA ALA A 153 -9.88 6.87 -0.38
C ALA A 153 -10.98 7.34 -1.32
N TRP A 154 -10.85 8.54 -1.91
CA TRP A 154 -11.79 9.04 -2.91
C TRP A 154 -11.86 8.15 -4.16
N ARG A 155 -10.71 7.69 -4.66
CA ARG A 155 -10.59 6.83 -5.85
C ARG A 155 -11.21 5.45 -5.62
N TRP A 156 -10.87 4.82 -4.51
CA TRP A 156 -11.25 3.43 -4.22
C TRP A 156 -12.68 3.31 -3.70
N ARG A 157 -13.25 4.37 -3.10
CA ARG A 157 -14.68 4.42 -2.78
C ARG A 157 -15.57 4.35 -4.03
N GLN A 158 -15.03 4.74 -5.19
CA GLN A 158 -15.71 4.63 -6.49
C GLN A 158 -15.40 3.32 -7.21
N ALA A 159 -14.60 2.43 -6.62
CA ALA A 159 -14.29 1.14 -7.22
C ALA A 159 -15.46 0.17 -7.01
N ASP A 160 -15.68 -0.67 -8.01
CA ASP A 160 -16.50 -1.86 -7.93
C ASP A 160 -15.84 -2.94 -7.04
N ALA A 161 -16.64 -3.89 -6.57
CA ALA A 161 -16.20 -4.92 -5.65
C ALA A 161 -15.05 -5.77 -6.20
N GLU A 162 -15.08 -6.12 -7.49
CA GLU A 162 -14.02 -6.91 -8.13
C GLU A 162 -12.69 -6.16 -8.13
N ARG A 163 -12.71 -4.87 -8.46
CA ARG A 163 -11.51 -4.04 -8.41
C ARG A 163 -10.98 -3.86 -7.00
N LEU A 164 -11.84 -3.65 -6.01
CA LEU A 164 -11.41 -3.55 -4.62
C LEU A 164 -10.77 -4.86 -4.14
N ASN A 165 -11.34 -6.01 -4.52
CA ASN A 165 -10.77 -7.33 -4.23
C ASN A 165 -9.36 -7.50 -4.83
N ARG A 166 -9.15 -7.05 -6.08
CA ARG A 166 -7.81 -7.06 -6.68
C ARG A 166 -6.82 -6.16 -5.95
N ILE A 167 -7.23 -4.96 -5.55
CA ILE A 167 -6.39 -4.01 -4.79
C ILE A 167 -5.98 -4.64 -3.47
N ILE A 168 -6.93 -5.23 -2.73
CA ILE A 168 -6.66 -5.93 -1.47
C ILE A 168 -5.72 -7.12 -1.70
N ALA A 169 -5.95 -7.91 -2.75
CA ALA A 169 -5.05 -9.02 -3.09
C ALA A 169 -3.61 -8.52 -3.36
N VAL A 170 -3.42 -7.42 -4.09
CA VAL A 170 -2.09 -6.83 -4.31
C VAL A 170 -1.43 -6.39 -3.00
N ILE A 171 -2.19 -5.78 -2.07
CA ILE A 171 -1.68 -5.39 -0.74
C ILE A 171 -1.24 -6.62 0.04
N LEU A 172 -2.07 -7.66 0.10
CA LEU A 172 -1.77 -8.90 0.82
C LEU A 172 -0.60 -9.67 0.21
N LEU A 173 -0.51 -9.74 -1.11
CA LEU A 173 0.63 -10.34 -1.83
C LEU A 173 1.91 -9.52 -1.63
N GLY A 174 1.81 -8.19 -1.59
CA GLY A 174 2.91 -7.27 -1.28
C GLY A 174 3.46 -7.44 0.13
N ALA A 175 2.65 -7.95 1.07
CA ALA A 175 3.07 -8.23 2.45
C ALA A 175 3.85 -9.56 2.59
N VAL A 176 3.73 -10.49 1.63
CA VAL A 176 4.39 -11.80 1.70
C VAL A 176 5.92 -11.69 1.87
N PRO A 177 6.66 -10.91 1.06
CA PRO A 177 8.12 -10.88 1.18
C PRO A 177 8.58 -10.24 2.48
N VAL A 178 7.81 -9.30 3.04
CA VAL A 178 8.09 -8.71 4.35
C VAL A 178 8.07 -9.79 5.44
N GLY A 179 7.05 -10.65 5.43
CA GLY A 179 6.96 -11.76 6.39
C GLY A 179 8.01 -12.85 6.13
N VAL A 180 8.23 -13.22 4.87
CA VAL A 180 9.23 -14.26 4.52
C VAL A 180 10.63 -13.82 4.90
N TYR A 181 10.98 -12.55 4.65
CA TYR A 181 12.28 -12.02 5.02
C TYR A 181 12.46 -11.94 6.54
N ALA A 182 11.38 -11.62 7.28
CA ALA A 182 11.39 -11.67 8.74
C ALA A 182 11.71 -13.09 9.27
N VAL A 183 11.08 -14.12 8.70
CA VAL A 183 11.40 -15.53 9.02
C VAL A 183 12.85 -15.85 8.66
N GLY A 184 13.32 -15.42 7.50
CA GLY A 184 14.72 -15.61 7.08
C GLY A 184 15.73 -15.00 8.05
N GLN A 185 15.46 -13.80 8.56
CA GLN A 185 16.27 -13.16 9.60
C GLN A 185 16.27 -13.96 10.91
N ARG A 186 15.11 -14.45 11.37
CA ARG A 186 15.02 -15.28 12.58
C ARG A 186 15.76 -16.61 12.46
N LEU A 187 15.76 -17.19 11.26
CA LEU A 187 16.50 -18.41 10.95
C LEU A 187 18.00 -18.17 10.68
N GLN A 188 18.49 -16.94 10.86
CA GLN A 188 19.87 -16.54 10.59
C GLN A 188 20.31 -16.82 9.13
N LEU A 189 19.34 -16.84 8.20
CA LEU A 189 19.60 -16.95 6.76
C LEU A 189 19.98 -15.60 6.15
N ASP A 190 19.67 -14.51 6.85
CA ASP A 190 20.13 -13.18 6.48
C ASP A 190 21.61 -13.02 6.84
N ARG A 191 22.46 -13.01 5.80
CA ARG A 191 23.90 -12.85 5.97
C ARG A 191 24.34 -11.39 5.92
N VAL A 192 23.45 -10.45 5.57
CA VAL A 192 23.84 -9.05 5.42
C VAL A 192 24.39 -8.52 6.75
N ALA A 193 25.60 -7.95 6.71
CA ALA A 193 26.27 -7.38 7.88
C ALA A 193 25.66 -6.03 8.22
N TRP A 194 24.53 -6.07 8.93
CA TRP A 194 23.82 -4.86 9.35
C TRP A 194 24.61 -4.09 10.40
N VAL A 195 24.61 -2.75 10.28
CA VAL A 195 25.32 -1.83 11.20
C VAL A 195 24.87 -1.99 12.66
N HIS A 196 23.62 -2.40 12.88
CA HIS A 196 23.07 -2.72 14.20
C HIS A 196 22.68 -4.20 14.23
N GLY A 197 23.05 -4.91 15.29
CA GLY A 197 22.75 -6.33 15.45
C GLY A 197 21.24 -6.60 15.42
N MET A 198 20.74 -7.18 14.33
CA MET A 198 19.37 -7.71 14.21
C MET A 198 19.24 -9.16 14.68
N GLN A 199 20.11 -9.59 15.61
CA GLN A 199 20.23 -10.99 16.04
C GLN A 199 19.03 -11.40 16.91
N ASP A 200 18.61 -10.55 17.85
CA ASP A 200 17.58 -10.93 18.84
C ASP A 200 16.17 -10.50 18.42
N ARG A 201 16.04 -9.45 17.61
CA ARG A 201 14.76 -8.87 17.17
C ARG A 201 14.75 -8.69 15.66
N VAL A 202 13.70 -9.18 15.03
CA VAL A 202 13.53 -9.17 13.58
C VAL A 202 13.01 -7.81 13.09
N GLY A 203 13.71 -7.18 12.15
CA GLY A 203 13.31 -5.89 11.55
C GLY A 203 12.68 -6.01 10.17
N SER A 204 12.95 -7.11 9.46
CA SER A 204 12.62 -7.31 8.05
C SER A 204 13.03 -6.11 7.18
N THR A 205 12.31 -5.85 6.09
CA THR A 205 12.52 -4.72 5.18
C THR A 205 12.23 -3.37 5.85
N PHE A 206 11.71 -3.34 7.08
CA PHE A 206 11.46 -2.13 7.86
C PHE A 206 12.64 -1.76 8.77
N GLY A 207 13.62 -2.65 8.95
CA GLY A 207 14.83 -2.41 9.74
C GLY A 207 14.64 -2.34 11.25
N GLN A 208 13.39 -2.33 11.73
CA GLN A 208 13.08 -2.27 13.17
C GLN A 208 11.80 -3.03 13.50
N HIS A 209 11.85 -3.77 14.60
CA HIS A 209 10.78 -4.65 15.09
C HIS A 209 9.45 -3.92 15.35
N VAL A 210 9.49 -2.68 15.84
CA VAL A 210 8.27 -1.86 16.06
C VAL A 210 7.55 -1.56 14.74
N PHE A 211 8.29 -1.26 13.67
CA PHE A 211 7.72 -0.89 12.38
C PHE A 211 7.14 -2.09 11.63
N VAL A 212 7.86 -3.23 11.61
CA VAL A 212 7.33 -4.45 11.01
C VAL A 212 6.12 -4.99 11.79
N SER A 213 6.08 -4.81 13.11
CA SER A 213 4.92 -5.14 13.93
C SER A 213 3.71 -4.27 13.62
N ALA A 214 3.91 -2.95 13.50
CA ALA A 214 2.85 -2.03 13.09
C ALA A 214 2.32 -2.38 11.69
N PHE A 215 3.21 -2.73 10.76
CA PHE A 215 2.82 -3.22 9.43
C PHE A 215 1.99 -4.51 9.52
N ALA A 216 2.44 -5.52 10.28
CA ALA A 216 1.69 -6.75 10.49
C ALA A 216 0.31 -6.50 11.12
N ALA A 217 0.22 -5.59 12.10
CA ALA A 217 -1.05 -5.20 12.73
C ALA A 217 -2.03 -4.53 11.74
N LEU A 218 -1.55 -3.89 10.68
CA LEU A 218 -2.40 -3.35 9.60
C LEU A 218 -2.85 -4.43 8.61
N ILE A 219 -1.98 -5.40 8.30
CA ILE A 219 -2.27 -6.47 7.34
C ILE A 219 -3.23 -7.52 7.92
N LEU A 220 -3.07 -7.86 9.20
CA LEU A 220 -3.74 -9.00 9.81
C LEU A 220 -5.27 -8.91 9.81
N PRO A 221 -5.91 -7.79 10.20
CA PRO A 221 -7.37 -7.69 10.19
C PRO A 221 -7.96 -7.84 8.77
N ILE A 222 -7.27 -7.29 7.76
CA ILE A 222 -7.68 -7.39 6.37
C ILE A 222 -7.57 -8.84 5.89
N ALA A 223 -6.44 -9.51 6.19
CA ALA A 223 -6.23 -10.90 5.82
C ALA A 223 -7.26 -11.83 6.49
N ILE A 224 -7.58 -11.61 7.77
CA ILE A 224 -8.60 -12.38 8.50
C ILE A 224 -9.98 -12.19 7.89
N ALA A 225 -10.38 -10.95 7.58
CA ALA A 225 -11.68 -10.69 6.95
C ALA A 225 -11.80 -11.41 5.60
N ARG A 226 -10.76 -11.36 4.77
CA ARG A 226 -10.69 -12.09 3.49
C ARG A 226 -10.69 -13.61 3.68
N LEU A 227 -10.04 -14.13 4.73
CA LEU A 227 -10.04 -15.56 5.03
C LEU A 227 -11.44 -16.04 5.36
N VAL A 228 -12.18 -15.29 6.19
CA VAL A 228 -13.56 -15.62 6.56
C VAL A 228 -14.48 -15.65 5.33
N GLU A 229 -14.38 -14.65 4.45
CA GLU A 229 -15.12 -14.60 3.18
C GLU A 229 -14.78 -15.81 2.28
N SER A 230 -13.49 -16.07 2.08
CA SER A 230 -13.02 -17.21 1.27
C SER A 230 -13.43 -18.57 1.85
N TRP A 231 -13.44 -18.69 3.17
CA TRP A 231 -13.88 -19.90 3.87
C TRP A 231 -15.38 -20.15 3.73
N GLN A 232 -16.20 -19.10 3.81
CA GLN A 232 -17.64 -19.20 3.57
C GLN A 232 -17.93 -19.63 2.13
N GLU A 233 -17.22 -19.06 1.15
CA GLU A 233 -17.30 -19.49 -0.26
C GLU A 233 -16.92 -20.97 -0.42
N TYR A 234 -15.82 -21.39 0.20
CA TYR A 234 -15.35 -22.78 0.17
C TYR A 234 -16.37 -23.76 0.76
N ARG A 235 -17.04 -23.41 1.87
CA ARG A 235 -18.07 -24.26 2.46
C ARG A 235 -19.38 -24.27 1.66
N ALA A 236 -19.65 -23.21 0.91
CA ALA A 236 -20.84 -23.10 0.08
C ALA A 236 -20.67 -23.82 -1.27
N SER A 237 -19.45 -24.01 -1.76
CA SER A 237 -19.20 -24.85 -2.93
C SER A 237 -19.48 -26.31 -2.60
N GLN A 238 -20.55 -26.87 -3.17
CA GLN A 238 -20.85 -28.30 -3.08
C GLN A 238 -20.52 -29.00 -4.42
N GLY A 239 -19.82 -30.14 -4.35
CA GLY A 239 -19.70 -31.09 -5.45
C GLY A 239 -18.25 -31.49 -5.83
N PRO A 240 -18.03 -32.72 -6.35
CA PRO A 240 -16.72 -33.21 -6.79
C PRO A 240 -16.15 -32.49 -8.03
N ASP A 241 -16.98 -31.78 -8.80
CA ASP A 241 -16.59 -31.02 -10.01
C ASP A 241 -16.28 -29.54 -9.72
N THR A 242 -16.12 -29.16 -8.45
CA THR A 242 -15.79 -27.79 -8.10
C THR A 242 -14.32 -27.50 -8.41
N HIS A 243 -14.06 -26.37 -9.07
CA HIS A 243 -12.72 -25.83 -9.35
C HIS A 243 -12.00 -25.35 -8.07
N GLU A 244 -12.08 -26.09 -6.95
CA GLU A 244 -11.54 -25.75 -5.63
C GLU A 244 -10.04 -25.46 -5.64
N TRP A 245 -9.30 -26.26 -6.41
CA TRP A 245 -7.85 -26.20 -6.56
C TRP A 245 -7.39 -25.48 -7.83
N ALA A 246 -8.34 -24.91 -8.60
CA ALA A 246 -8.01 -24.23 -9.85
C ALA A 246 -7.04 -23.08 -9.61
N GLY A 247 -6.06 -22.94 -10.50
CA GLY A 247 -5.06 -21.88 -10.41
C GLY A 247 -3.97 -22.10 -9.36
N LEU A 248 -3.93 -23.22 -8.62
CA LEU A 248 -2.87 -23.50 -7.63
C LEU A 248 -1.47 -23.42 -8.25
N TRP A 249 -1.19 -24.24 -9.26
CA TRP A 249 0.13 -24.29 -9.87
C TRP A 249 0.55 -22.98 -10.55
N PRO A 250 -0.32 -22.29 -11.31
CA PRO A 250 -0.05 -20.94 -11.78
C PRO A 250 0.30 -19.97 -10.63
N ALA A 251 -0.46 -20.00 -9.52
CA ALA A 251 -0.20 -19.12 -8.39
C ALA A 251 1.16 -19.41 -7.74
N VAL A 252 1.49 -20.68 -7.50
CA VAL A 252 2.78 -21.11 -6.95
C VAL A 252 3.93 -20.72 -7.88
N ALA A 253 3.80 -20.98 -9.18
CA ALA A 253 4.82 -20.64 -10.17
C ALA A 253 5.09 -19.14 -10.23
N TRP A 254 4.05 -18.31 -10.25
CA TRP A 254 4.19 -16.87 -10.27
C TRP A 254 4.76 -16.31 -8.97
N LEU A 255 4.36 -16.84 -7.81
CA LEU A 255 4.99 -16.49 -6.53
C LEU A 255 6.48 -16.83 -6.56
N ALA A 256 6.88 -18.00 -7.06
CA ALA A 256 8.28 -18.36 -7.20
C ALA A 256 9.04 -17.37 -8.12
N VAL A 257 8.49 -17.03 -9.29
CA VAL A 257 9.06 -16.04 -10.22
C VAL A 257 9.26 -14.68 -9.56
N GLY A 258 8.34 -14.25 -8.70
CA GLY A 258 8.47 -12.98 -7.96
C GLY A 258 9.55 -13.04 -6.87
N HIS A 259 9.62 -14.14 -6.11
CA HIS A 259 10.52 -14.23 -4.96
C HIS A 259 11.97 -14.53 -5.34
N VAL A 260 12.23 -15.22 -6.46
CA VAL A 260 13.59 -15.56 -6.90
C VAL A 260 14.48 -14.32 -7.06
N PRO A 261 14.08 -13.24 -7.78
CA PRO A 261 14.87 -12.02 -7.87
C PRO A 261 15.17 -11.37 -6.52
N LEU A 262 14.20 -11.36 -5.59
CA LEU A 262 14.38 -10.81 -4.24
C LEU A 262 15.39 -11.65 -3.43
N ALA A 263 15.30 -12.98 -3.52
CA ALA A 263 16.22 -13.88 -2.84
C ALA A 263 17.65 -13.78 -3.40
N VAL A 264 17.80 -13.75 -4.73
CA VAL A 264 19.10 -13.54 -5.40
C VAL A 264 19.71 -12.20 -4.98
N LEU A 265 18.89 -11.16 -4.83
CA LEU A 265 19.35 -9.86 -4.37
C LEU A 265 19.90 -9.91 -2.94
N ILE A 266 19.16 -10.50 -2.01
CA ILE A 266 19.60 -10.61 -0.61
C ILE A 266 20.88 -11.46 -0.50
N ALA A 267 20.96 -12.56 -1.25
CA ALA A 267 22.15 -13.41 -1.27
C ALA A 267 23.36 -12.72 -1.93
N GLY A 268 23.13 -11.98 -3.02
CA GLY A 268 24.16 -11.27 -3.79
C GLY A 268 24.60 -9.94 -3.18
N ALA A 269 23.84 -9.37 -2.24
CA ALA A 269 24.14 -8.11 -1.56
C ALA A 269 25.52 -8.08 -0.91
N GLN A 270 26.03 -9.23 -0.45
CA GLN A 270 27.37 -9.36 0.12
C GLN A 270 28.48 -9.38 -0.93
N SER A 271 28.21 -9.96 -2.10
CA SER A 271 29.21 -10.19 -3.14
C SER A 271 29.44 -8.97 -4.03
N TYR A 272 28.46 -8.07 -4.09
CA TYR A 272 28.50 -6.92 -4.99
C TYR A 272 28.13 -5.63 -4.26
N ALA A 273 29.10 -5.12 -3.50
CA ALA A 273 28.97 -3.89 -2.70
C ALA A 273 28.63 -2.61 -3.52
N GLY A 274 28.58 -2.69 -4.85
CA GLY A 274 28.22 -1.58 -5.75
C GLY A 274 26.90 -1.74 -6.53
N SER A 275 26.20 -2.87 -6.43
CA SER A 275 25.01 -3.13 -7.25
C SER A 275 23.71 -2.93 -6.47
N TRP A 276 23.37 -1.67 -6.20
CA TRP A 276 22.05 -1.26 -5.68
C TRP A 276 20.97 -1.25 -6.76
N TRP A 277 21.36 -1.05 -8.03
CA TRP A 277 20.43 -0.90 -9.13
C TRP A 277 19.52 -2.13 -9.39
N PRO A 278 19.90 -3.40 -9.10
CA PRO A 278 19.01 -4.56 -9.26
C PRO A 278 17.85 -4.60 -8.26
N ILE A 279 17.89 -3.81 -7.17
CA ILE A 279 16.82 -3.73 -6.17
C ILE A 279 15.52 -3.28 -6.82
N LEU A 280 15.59 -2.24 -7.66
CA LEU A 280 14.39 -1.65 -8.28
C LEU A 280 13.74 -2.60 -9.30
N PRO A 281 14.47 -3.22 -10.25
CA PRO A 281 13.94 -4.27 -11.10
C PRO A 281 13.35 -5.45 -10.33
N ALA A 282 14.03 -5.95 -9.27
CA ALA A 282 13.53 -7.09 -8.51
C ALA A 282 12.18 -6.77 -7.82
N ILE A 283 12.07 -5.60 -7.19
CA ILE A 283 10.81 -5.15 -6.58
C ILE A 283 9.74 -4.87 -7.65
N ALA A 284 10.12 -4.30 -8.79
CA ALA A 284 9.19 -4.06 -9.89
C ALA A 284 8.64 -5.37 -10.48
N THR A 285 9.50 -6.37 -10.68
CA THR A 285 9.10 -7.73 -11.08
C THR A 285 8.13 -8.32 -10.07
N TYR A 286 8.42 -8.20 -8.78
CA TYR A 286 7.50 -8.66 -7.73
C TYR A 286 6.14 -7.95 -7.78
N GLY A 287 6.13 -6.63 -8.00
CA GLY A 287 4.90 -5.86 -8.16
C GLY A 287 4.07 -6.28 -9.37
N ILE A 288 4.71 -6.54 -10.51
CA ILE A 288 4.04 -7.07 -11.71
C ILE A 288 3.42 -8.43 -11.43
N VAL A 289 4.17 -9.31 -10.74
CA VAL A 289 3.69 -10.62 -10.30
C VAL A 289 2.47 -10.48 -9.38
N CYS A 290 2.49 -9.56 -8.41
CA CYS A 290 1.35 -9.30 -7.52
C CYS A 290 0.10 -8.89 -8.29
N VAL A 291 0.25 -7.97 -9.26
CA VAL A 291 -0.88 -7.53 -10.10
C VAL A 291 -1.40 -8.67 -10.95
N HIS A 292 -0.52 -9.48 -11.56
CA HIS A 292 -0.92 -10.62 -12.36
C HIS A 292 -1.65 -11.68 -11.52
N LEU A 293 -1.09 -12.07 -10.37
CA LEU A 293 -1.71 -12.99 -9.41
C LEU A 293 -3.08 -12.50 -8.95
N ALA A 294 -3.24 -11.21 -8.70
CA ALA A 294 -4.53 -10.63 -8.33
C ALA A 294 -5.59 -10.74 -9.44
N THR A 295 -5.19 -10.95 -10.70
CA THR A 295 -6.12 -11.21 -11.82
C THR A 295 -6.41 -12.68 -12.06
N LEU A 296 -5.65 -13.60 -11.46
CA LEU A 296 -5.87 -15.03 -11.62
C LEU A 296 -7.14 -15.46 -10.89
N ARG A 297 -7.94 -16.28 -11.57
CA ARG A 297 -9.05 -16.98 -10.95
C ARG A 297 -8.50 -18.21 -10.23
N VAL A 298 -8.37 -18.07 -8.92
CA VAL A 298 -7.95 -19.14 -8.02
C VAL A 298 -9.15 -19.70 -7.28
N GLY A 299 -9.20 -21.02 -7.16
CA GLY A 299 -10.27 -21.72 -6.45
C GLY A 299 -10.33 -21.32 -4.97
N PRO A 300 -11.50 -21.45 -4.32
CA PRO A 300 -11.69 -21.04 -2.93
C PRO A 300 -10.77 -21.78 -1.94
N ALA A 301 -10.41 -23.04 -2.19
CA ALA A 301 -9.47 -23.77 -1.34
C ALA A 301 -8.05 -23.17 -1.39
N VAL A 302 -7.56 -22.87 -2.60
CA VAL A 302 -6.25 -22.22 -2.82
C VAL A 302 -6.19 -20.85 -2.15
N ARG A 303 -7.24 -20.03 -2.31
CA ARG A 303 -7.35 -18.72 -1.68
C ARG A 303 -7.31 -18.81 -0.16
N THR A 304 -8.11 -19.72 0.41
CA THR A 304 -8.20 -19.95 1.85
C THR A 304 -6.84 -20.37 2.43
N LEU A 305 -6.16 -21.34 1.80
CA LEU A 305 -4.84 -21.79 2.23
C LEU A 305 -3.80 -20.67 2.14
N GLY A 306 -3.78 -19.91 1.04
CA GLY A 306 -2.87 -18.78 0.87
C GLY A 306 -3.06 -17.70 1.93
N LEU A 307 -4.31 -17.36 2.25
CA LEU A 307 -4.64 -16.39 3.30
C LEU A 307 -4.28 -16.90 4.69
N ALA A 308 -4.56 -18.17 4.99
CA ALA A 308 -4.17 -18.80 6.26
C ALA A 308 -2.65 -18.81 6.43
N ALA A 309 -1.89 -19.12 5.38
CA ALA A 309 -0.43 -19.07 5.39
C ALA A 309 0.09 -17.63 5.62
N LEU A 310 -0.50 -16.62 4.97
CA LEU A 310 -0.14 -15.21 5.17
C LEU A 310 -0.40 -14.73 6.60
N ILE A 311 -1.52 -15.16 7.19
CA ILE A 311 -1.88 -14.86 8.59
C ILE A 311 -0.87 -15.51 9.53
N ALA A 312 -0.61 -16.81 9.36
CA ALA A 312 0.36 -17.54 10.18
C ALA A 312 1.74 -16.88 10.13
N LEU A 313 2.17 -16.47 8.94
CA LEU A 313 3.41 -15.73 8.73
C LEU A 313 3.45 -14.44 9.56
N HIS A 314 2.42 -13.58 9.46
CA HIS A 314 2.42 -12.28 10.15
C HIS A 314 2.16 -12.37 11.66
N VAL A 315 1.41 -13.39 12.13
CA VAL A 315 1.34 -13.73 13.55
C VAL A 315 2.71 -14.16 14.07
N GLY A 316 3.43 -14.97 13.30
CA GLY A 316 4.81 -15.34 13.60
C GLY A 316 5.71 -14.11 13.72
N VAL A 317 5.62 -13.17 12.78
CA VAL A 317 6.38 -11.89 12.83
C VAL A 317 6.08 -11.11 14.10
N LEU A 318 4.81 -10.97 14.47
CA LEU A 318 4.43 -10.31 15.73
C LEU A 318 5.01 -11.04 16.95
N GLY A 319 4.96 -12.38 16.96
CA GLY A 319 5.59 -13.19 18.02
C GLY A 319 7.09 -12.95 18.12
N MET A 320 7.81 -12.99 16.99
CA MET A 320 9.26 -12.73 16.94
C MET A 320 9.63 -11.30 17.36
N ALA A 321 8.75 -10.32 17.10
CA ALA A 321 8.98 -8.94 17.50
C ALA A 321 8.70 -8.67 18.98
N LEU A 322 7.82 -9.46 19.61
CA LEU A 322 7.47 -9.35 21.04
C LEU A 322 8.40 -10.17 21.94
N VAL A 323 8.92 -11.30 21.47
CA VAL A 323 9.88 -12.14 22.22
C VAL A 323 11.27 -11.53 22.12
N GLY A 324 11.50 -10.48 22.89
CA GLY A 324 12.79 -9.84 23.07
C GLY A 324 13.14 -9.71 24.54
N ASP A 325 13.42 -10.86 25.19
CA ASP A 325 14.28 -11.05 26.38
C ASP A 325 13.95 -12.38 27.07
N ARG A 326 14.80 -13.39 26.83
CA ARG A 326 15.10 -14.48 27.77
C ARG A 326 16.51 -14.99 27.48
N SER A 327 17.51 -14.14 27.68
CA SER A 327 18.91 -14.56 27.84
C SER A 327 19.67 -13.45 28.52
#